data_AF-A0A1G6HGW0-F1
#
_entry.id   AF-A0A1G6HGW0-F1
#
_cell.length_a   1.000
_cell.length_b   1.000
_cell.length_c   1.000
_cell.angle_alpha   90.00
_cell.angle_beta   90.00
_cell.angle_gamma   90.00
#
_symmetry.space_group_name_H-M   'P 1'
#
loop_
_entity.id
_entity.type
_entity.pdbx_description
1 polymer ?
#
loop_
_entity_poly.entity_id
_entity_poly.type
_entity_poly.pdbx_seq_one_letter_code
_entity_poly.pdbx_strand_id
1 'polypeptide(L)'
;MPDDSAPDSFAPDSSAQDTSAPDTSVPDAALSPEQIDEIAAQAVPATIRRAPKYKSFFWVGALVGIVVGVWFGLWVSTDGMINRWIYVTVTAVGVTMVTVLLAGLAAVWADRRSTRPRR
;
A
#
# COMPACT_ATOMS: atom_id res chain seq x y z
N MET A 1 -53.86 7.81 -40.95
CA MET A 1 -52.56 8.09 -40.30
C MET A 1 -52.21 6.89 -39.43
N PRO A 2 -51.12 6.20 -39.77
CA PRO A 2 -50.14 5.79 -38.78
C PRO A 2 -48.77 6.41 -39.11
N ASP A 3 -48.09 6.86 -38.07
CA ASP A 3 -46.82 7.57 -38.08
C ASP A 3 -45.65 6.77 -38.66
N ASP A 4 -44.75 7.55 -39.25
CA ASP A 4 -43.53 7.17 -39.94
C ASP A 4 -42.35 7.03 -38.94
N SER A 5 -41.68 5.88 -39.01
CA SER A 5 -40.24 5.62 -38.81
C SER A 5 -39.42 6.37 -37.74
N ALA A 6 -38.90 5.60 -36.78
CA ALA A 6 -37.50 5.69 -36.34
C ALA A 6 -37.04 4.36 -35.73
N PRO A 7 -36.12 3.59 -36.35
CA PRO A 7 -35.37 2.57 -35.64
C PRO A 7 -34.19 3.19 -34.90
N ASP A 8 -34.02 2.72 -33.67
CA ASP A 8 -33.04 3.13 -32.67
C ASP A 8 -31.61 3.25 -33.21
N SER A 9 -31.01 4.42 -33.03
CA SER A 9 -29.57 4.61 -33.17
C SER A 9 -28.88 4.08 -31.91
N PHE A 10 -28.66 2.76 -31.87
CA PHE A 10 -27.68 2.18 -30.97
C PHE A 10 -26.28 2.50 -31.51
N ALA A 11 -25.62 3.46 -30.87
CA ALA A 11 -24.20 3.72 -31.06
C ALA A 11 -23.43 2.40 -30.93
N PRO A 12 -22.41 2.14 -31.77
CA PRO A 12 -21.66 0.90 -31.66
C PRO A 12 -20.92 0.90 -30.32
N ASP A 13 -21.25 -0.09 -29.49
CA ASP A 13 -20.47 -0.48 -28.33
C ASP A 13 -19.01 -0.64 -28.77
N SER A 14 -18.16 0.25 -28.24
CA SER A 14 -16.72 0.11 -28.31
C SER A 14 -16.36 -1.10 -27.46
N SER A 15 -16.50 -2.27 -28.09
CA SER A 15 -15.96 -3.53 -27.61
C SER A 15 -14.46 -3.33 -27.50
N ALA A 16 -14.02 -3.09 -26.27
CA ALA A 16 -12.62 -3.18 -25.88
C ALA A 16 -12.09 -4.47 -26.52
N GLN A 17 -11.15 -4.32 -27.45
CA GLN A 17 -10.45 -5.44 -28.04
C GLN A 17 -9.72 -6.12 -26.89
N ASP A 18 -10.31 -7.21 -26.39
CA ASP A 18 -9.62 -8.22 -25.61
C ASP A 18 -8.48 -8.69 -26.49
N THR A 19 -7.31 -8.10 -26.26
CA THR A 19 -6.09 -8.46 -26.95
C THR A 19 -5.66 -9.74 -26.25
N SER A 20 -6.25 -10.86 -26.65
CA SER A 20 -5.82 -12.19 -26.26
C SER A 20 -4.33 -12.27 -26.60
N ALA A 21 -3.48 -12.19 -25.56
CA ALA A 21 -2.09 -12.56 -25.70
C ALA A 21 -2.04 -13.97 -26.32
N PRO A 22 -1.06 -14.28 -27.18
CA PRO A 22 -0.94 -15.64 -27.68
C PRO A 22 -0.73 -16.55 -26.47
N ASP A 23 -1.68 -17.44 -26.21
CA ASP A 23 -1.48 -18.58 -25.33
C ASP A 23 -0.36 -19.40 -25.96
N THR A 24 0.87 -19.12 -25.52
CA THR A 24 2.02 -19.95 -25.83
C THR A 24 1.83 -21.20 -25.00
N SER A 25 1.21 -22.21 -25.60
CA SER A 25 1.19 -23.57 -25.07
C SER A 25 2.63 -24.05 -24.94
N VAL A 26 3.20 -23.90 -23.75
CA VAL A 26 4.43 -24.58 -23.38
C VAL A 26 4.16 -26.07 -23.56
N PRO A 27 4.93 -26.81 -24.37
CA PRO A 27 4.76 -28.25 -24.46
C PRO A 27 4.94 -28.84 -23.07
N ASP A 28 3.95 -29.62 -22.61
CA ASP A 28 3.98 -30.36 -21.35
C ASP A 28 4.90 -31.60 -21.52
N ALA A 29 6.13 -31.34 -21.96
CA ALA A 29 7.17 -32.35 -22.14
C ALA A 29 7.83 -32.56 -20.77
N ALA A 30 7.70 -33.77 -20.23
CA ALA A 30 8.42 -34.17 -19.04
C ALA A 30 9.92 -33.92 -19.25
N LEU A 31 10.49 -33.00 -18.47
CA LEU A 31 11.90 -32.62 -18.55
C LEU A 31 12.77 -33.84 -18.25
N SER A 32 13.80 -34.07 -19.07
CA SER A 32 14.80 -35.08 -18.78
C SER A 32 15.62 -34.68 -17.54
N PRO A 33 16.20 -35.65 -16.79
CA PRO A 33 17.03 -35.33 -15.63
C PRO A 33 18.22 -34.42 -15.99
N GLU A 34 18.79 -34.56 -17.19
CA GLU A 34 19.87 -33.70 -17.68
C GLU A 34 19.42 -32.24 -17.89
N GLN A 35 18.18 -32.02 -18.36
CA GLN A 35 17.63 -30.68 -18.53
C GLN A 35 17.35 -29.99 -17.19
N ILE A 36 17.00 -30.75 -16.15
CA ILE A 36 16.81 -30.22 -14.80
C ILE A 36 18.15 -29.76 -14.21
N ASP A 37 19.23 -30.52 -14.43
CA ASP A 37 20.57 -30.17 -13.99
C ASP A 37 21.13 -28.93 -14.72
N GLU A 38 20.84 -28.78 -16.01
CA GLU A 38 21.20 -27.56 -16.76
C GLU A 38 20.42 -26.32 -16.28
N ILE A 39 19.13 -26.46 -15.98
CA ILE A 39 18.31 -25.38 -15.41
C ILE A 39 18.81 -25.00 -14.01
N ALA A 40 19.19 -25.98 -13.18
CA ALA A 40 19.77 -25.74 -11.86
C ALA A 40 21.14 -25.04 -11.94
N ALA A 41 21.96 -25.37 -12.94
CA ALA A 41 23.26 -24.74 -13.18
C ALA A 41 23.15 -23.28 -13.67
N GLN A 42 22.07 -22.94 -14.40
CA GLN A 42 21.81 -21.58 -14.88
C GLN A 42 20.92 -20.74 -13.96
N ALA A 43 20.29 -21.36 -12.95
CA ALA A 43 19.43 -20.66 -12.02
C ALA A 43 20.22 -19.70 -11.13
N VAL A 44 20.05 -18.39 -11.38
CA VAL A 44 20.53 -17.36 -10.47
C VAL A 44 19.59 -17.32 -9.26
N PRO A 45 20.09 -17.46 -8.01
CA PRO A 45 19.24 -17.39 -6.83
C PRO A 45 18.52 -16.05 -6.77
N ALA A 46 17.22 -16.07 -7.03
CA ALA A 46 16.35 -14.90 -6.91
C ALA A 46 16.23 -14.52 -5.42
N THR A 47 17.03 -13.56 -4.98
CA THR A 47 16.87 -12.99 -3.63
C THR A 47 15.55 -12.21 -3.59
N ILE A 48 14.52 -12.83 -3.04
CA ILE A 48 13.24 -12.17 -2.75
C ILE A 48 13.50 -11.12 -1.66
N ARG A 49 13.57 -9.85 -2.06
CA ARG A 49 13.58 -8.74 -1.10
C ARG A 49 12.25 -8.76 -0.35
N ARG A 50 12.28 -9.00 0.97
CA ARG A 50 11.10 -8.80 1.82
C ARG A 50 10.75 -7.32 1.77
N ALA A 51 9.53 -6.99 1.31
CA ALA A 51 9.03 -5.63 1.37
C ALA A 51 9.03 -5.14 2.83
N PRO A 52 9.60 -3.95 3.13
CA PRO A 52 9.52 -3.35 4.45
C PRO A 52 8.05 -3.16 4.85
N LYS A 53 7.68 -3.59 6.06
CA LYS A 53 6.32 -3.43 6.58
C LYS A 53 6.07 -1.98 7.01
N TYR A 54 5.93 -1.05 6.06
CA TYR A 54 5.62 0.36 6.34
C TYR A 54 4.41 0.50 7.27
N LYS A 55 3.40 -0.37 7.11
CA LYS A 55 2.21 -0.45 7.97
C LYS A 55 2.53 -0.50 9.47
N SER A 56 3.60 -1.17 9.88
CA SER A 56 3.99 -1.27 11.29
C SER A 56 4.49 0.08 11.84
N PHE A 57 5.23 0.86 11.06
CA PHE A 57 5.72 2.17 11.48
C PHE A 57 4.59 3.18 11.66
N PHE A 58 3.64 3.23 10.72
CA PHE A 58 2.47 4.11 10.83
C PHE A 58 1.60 3.75 12.05
N TRP A 59 1.40 2.46 12.32
CA TRP A 59 0.63 2.02 13.49
C TRP A 59 1.29 2.41 14.81
N VAL A 60 2.61 2.25 14.93
CA VAL A 60 3.35 2.66 16.13
C VAL A 60 3.28 4.18 16.30
N GLY A 61 3.50 4.96 15.23
CA GLY A 61 3.38 6.41 15.27
C GLY A 61 1.98 6.88 15.68
N ALA A 62 0.93 6.21 15.21
CA ALA A 62 -0.45 6.51 15.59
C ALA A 62 -0.73 6.19 17.05
N LEU A 63 -0.31 5.01 17.52
CA LEU A 63 -0.52 4.59 18.91
C LEU A 63 0.20 5.52 19.88
N VAL A 64 1.49 5.81 19.63
CA VAL A 64 2.27 6.75 20.44
C VAL A 64 1.65 8.14 20.39
N GLY A 65 1.20 8.56 19.21
CA GLY A 65 0.53 9.84 19.00
C GLY A 65 -0.73 10.03 19.82
N ILE A 66 -1.58 9.01 19.87
CA ILE A 66 -2.82 9.06 20.66
C ILE A 66 -2.49 9.14 22.15
N VAL A 67 -1.56 8.32 22.64
CA VAL A 67 -1.18 8.29 24.06
C VAL A 67 -0.60 9.64 24.48
N VAL A 68 0.40 10.13 23.74
CA VAL A 68 1.05 11.42 24.02
C VAL A 68 0.06 12.57 23.84
N GLY A 69 -0.77 12.52 22.81
CA GLY A 69 -1.75 13.56 22.48
C GLY A 69 -2.86 13.69 23.51
N VAL A 70 -3.38 12.59 24.04
CA VAL A 70 -4.36 12.60 25.13
C VAL A 70 -3.71 13.11 26.41
N TRP A 71 -2.53 12.62 26.76
CA TRP A 71 -1.80 13.09 27.94
C TRP A 71 -1.50 14.60 27.87
N PHE A 72 -0.98 15.07 26.74
CA PHE A 72 -0.68 16.47 26.50
C PHE A 72 -1.94 17.35 26.45
N GLY A 73 -3.01 16.87 25.82
CA GLY A 73 -4.31 17.54 25.79
C GLY A 73 -4.90 17.72 27.19
N LEU A 74 -4.81 16.70 28.04
CA LEU A 74 -5.26 16.78 29.44
C LEU A 74 -4.38 17.72 30.27
N TRP A 75 -3.07 17.77 30.00
CA TRP A 75 -2.13 18.67 30.68
C TRP A 75 -2.36 20.14 30.31
N VAL A 76 -2.64 20.44 29.04
CA VAL A 76 -2.96 21.80 28.57
C VAL A 76 -4.36 22.27 28.99
N SER A 77 -5.31 21.35 29.15
CA SER A 77 -6.71 21.71 29.40
C SER A 77 -7.06 21.69 30.88
N THR A 78 -7.46 22.84 31.44
CA THR A 78 -7.84 22.99 32.85
C THR A 78 -9.21 22.38 33.18
N ASP A 79 -9.37 21.91 34.42
CA ASP A 79 -10.66 21.46 34.96
C ASP A 79 -11.66 22.63 35.04
N GLY A 80 -12.89 22.40 34.55
CA GLY A 80 -13.95 23.43 34.48
C GLY A 80 -14.02 24.22 33.16
N MET A 81 -13.08 23.99 32.23
CA MET A 81 -13.12 24.60 30.91
C MET A 81 -14.33 24.10 30.11
N ILE A 82 -15.09 25.05 29.54
CA ILE A 82 -16.19 24.73 28.61
C ILE A 82 -15.60 23.97 27.42
N ASN A 83 -16.20 22.83 27.08
CA ASN A 83 -15.76 21.95 25.99
C ASN A 83 -14.32 21.45 26.11
N ARG A 84 -13.82 21.24 27.34
CA ARG A 84 -12.50 20.63 27.59
C ARG A 84 -12.18 19.43 26.69
N TRP A 85 -13.14 18.53 26.51
CA TRP A 85 -12.96 17.33 25.69
C TRP A 85 -12.74 17.61 24.20
N ILE A 86 -13.18 18.77 23.68
CA ILE A 86 -12.87 19.20 22.31
C ILE A 86 -11.39 19.57 22.21
N TYR A 87 -10.85 20.32 23.18
CA TYR A 87 -9.42 20.64 23.21
C TYR A 87 -8.57 19.37 23.29
N VAL A 88 -8.91 18.45 24.19
CA VAL A 88 -8.20 17.17 24.34
C VAL A 88 -8.23 16.37 23.03
N THR A 89 -9.39 16.26 22.37
CA THR A 89 -9.50 15.48 21.13
C THR A 89 -8.79 16.14 19.95
N VAL A 90 -8.91 17.47 19.77
CA VAL A 90 -8.20 18.21 18.71
C VAL A 90 -6.68 18.13 18.92
N THR A 91 -6.21 18.33 20.15
CA THR A 91 -4.79 18.15 20.49
C THR A 91 -4.34 16.72 20.24
N ALA A 92 -5.13 15.73 20.63
CA ALA A 92 -4.79 14.32 20.38
C ALA A 92 -4.68 14.01 18.88
N VAL A 93 -5.62 14.48 18.06
CA VAL A 93 -5.58 14.31 16.59
C VAL A 93 -4.36 15.01 15.99
N GLY A 94 -4.09 16.26 16.38
CA GLY A 94 -2.95 17.03 15.88
C GLY A 94 -1.60 16.38 16.23
N VAL A 95 -1.42 15.99 17.50
CA VAL A 95 -0.22 15.30 17.96
C VAL A 95 -0.07 13.95 17.25
N THR A 96 -1.16 13.20 17.08
CA THR A 96 -1.15 11.92 16.36
C THR A 96 -0.73 12.10 14.92
N MET A 97 -1.23 13.12 14.23
CA MET A 97 -0.81 13.41 12.85
C MET A 97 0.70 13.67 12.78
N VAL A 98 1.24 14.49 13.69
CA VAL A 98 2.67 14.80 13.74
C VAL A 98 3.52 13.56 14.01
N THR A 99 3.17 12.75 15.02
CA THR A 99 3.95 11.54 15.35
C THR A 99 3.89 10.50 14.25
N VAL A 100 2.74 10.36 13.56
CA VAL A 100 2.60 9.47 12.39
C VAL A 100 3.50 9.92 11.25
N LEU A 101 3.55 11.23 10.96
CA LEU A 101 4.45 11.77 9.93
C LEU A 101 5.92 11.53 10.28
N LEU A 102 6.30 11.74 11.53
CA LEU A 102 7.66 11.47 12.01
C LEU A 102 8.01 9.97 11.93
N ALA A 103 7.07 9.09 12.30
CA ALA A 103 7.26 7.65 12.18
C ALA A 103 7.38 7.21 10.71
N GLY A 104 6.57 7.79 9.81
CA GLY A 104 6.67 7.58 8.37
C GLY A 104 8.03 8.04 7.82
N LEU A 105 8.51 9.21 8.23
CA LEU A 105 9.83 9.72 7.84
C LEU A 105 10.96 8.79 8.34
N ALA A 106 10.88 8.32 9.58
CA ALA A 106 11.81 7.34 10.12
C ALA A 106 11.79 6.02 9.35
N ALA A 107 10.61 5.57 8.89
CA ALA A 107 10.47 4.38 8.07
C ALA A 107 11.17 4.54 6.71
N VAL A 108 10.99 5.69 6.04
CA VAL A 108 11.68 6.01 4.77
C VAL A 108 13.19 6.03 4.96
N TRP A 109 13.67 6.60 6.07
CA TRP A 109 15.10 6.65 6.36
C TRP A 109 15.68 5.25 6.65
N ALA A 110 14.93 4.42 7.36
CA ALA A 110 15.29 3.03 7.64
C ALA A 110 15.32 2.15 6.38
N ASP A 111 14.47 2.41 5.40
CA ASP A 111 14.50 1.73 4.10
C ASP A 111 15.76 2.13 3.28
N ARG A 112 16.04 3.45 3.22
CA ARG A 112 17.22 3.96 2.50
C ARG A 112 18.55 3.43 3.01
N ARG A 113 18.69 3.17 4.33
CA ARG A 113 19.94 2.59 4.88
C ARG A 113 20.12 1.11 4.55
N SER A 114 19.04 0.37 4.24
CA SER A 114 19.09 -1.08 4.03
C SER A 114 19.62 -1.47 2.65
N THR A 115 19.71 -0.53 1.72
CA THR A 115 20.20 -0.78 0.35
C THR A 115 21.70 -0.57 0.19
N ARG A 116 22.43 -0.20 1.25
CA ARG A 116 23.90 -0.17 1.21
C ARG A 116 24.46 -1.59 1.29
N PRO A 117 25.18 -2.07 0.25
CA PRO A 117 25.90 -3.33 0.33
C PRO A 117 26.95 -3.21 1.42
N ARG A 118 26.90 -4.09 2.42
CA ARG A 118 27.99 -4.25 3.36
C ARG A 118 29.15 -4.87 2.57
N ARG A 119 30.18 -4.06 2.32
CA ARG A 119 31.46 -4.52 1.74
C ARG A 119 32.14 -5.52 2.65
#